data_AF-A0A7K0C602-F1
#
_entry.id   AF-A0A7K0C602-F1
#
_cell.length_a   1.000
_cell.length_b   1.000
_cell.length_c   1.000
_cell.angle_alpha   90.00
_cell.angle_beta   90.00
_cell.angle_gamma   90.00
#
_symmetry.space_group_name_H-M   'P 1'
#
loop_
_entity.id
_entity.type
_entity.pdbx_description
1 polymer ?
#
loop_
_entity_poly.entity_id
_entity_poly.type
_entity_poly.pdbx_seq_one_letter_code
_entity_poly.pdbx_strand_id
1 'polypeptide(L)'
;MVRAWLVVLANADITSGPLFRPIDRHGNIGDRTRASAGRGRRGRLTPQAINLIVKRAAAAANLEHADTYTAHGLRAGGATSAAKAGAPMSAITRHGRWADGSPVVAGYIRQADKWNDNPLRGIGL
;
A
#
# COMPACT_ATOMS: atom_id res chain seq x y z
N MET A 1 6.88 -8.11 -15.62
CA MET A 1 5.82 -8.50 -14.67
C MET A 1 4.46 -7.90 -15.01
N VAL A 2 4.24 -6.58 -15.01
CA VAL A 2 2.90 -6.00 -15.34
C VAL A 2 2.43 -6.32 -16.76
N ARG A 3 3.31 -6.22 -17.78
CA ARG A 3 2.96 -6.53 -19.18
C ARG A 3 2.46 -7.96 -19.36
N ALA A 4 3.11 -8.94 -18.71
CA ALA A 4 2.69 -10.34 -18.75
C ALA A 4 1.30 -10.54 -18.13
N TRP A 5 1.02 -9.85 -17.01
CA TRP A 5 -0.31 -9.89 -16.39
C TRP A 5 -1.40 -9.30 -17.30
N LEU A 6 -1.12 -8.22 -18.03
CA LEU A 6 -2.05 -7.67 -19.01
C LEU A 6 -2.37 -8.65 -20.15
N VAL A 7 -1.38 -9.42 -20.61
CA VAL A 7 -1.60 -10.49 -21.60
C VAL A 7 -2.50 -11.58 -21.04
N VAL A 8 -2.30 -12.01 -19.79
CA VAL A 8 -3.16 -13.00 -19.13
C VAL A 8 -4.61 -12.49 -19.02
N LEU A 9 -4.80 -11.21 -18.66
CA LEU A 9 -6.14 -10.61 -18.60
C LEU A 9 -6.79 -10.54 -19.99
N ALA A 10 -6.04 -10.14 -21.02
CA ALA A 10 -6.54 -10.07 -22.39
C ALA A 10 -6.98 -11.46 -22.91
N ASN A 11 -6.20 -12.51 -22.62
CA ASN A 11 -6.55 -13.90 -22.97
C ASN A 11 -7.78 -14.42 -22.23
N ALA A 12 -8.19 -13.76 -21.13
CA ALA A 12 -9.41 -14.04 -20.39
C ALA A 12 -10.57 -13.09 -20.76
N ASP A 13 -10.48 -12.38 -21.90
CA ASP A 13 -11.43 -11.37 -22.39
C ASP A 13 -11.61 -10.15 -21.45
N ILE A 14 -10.62 -9.89 -20.61
CA ILE A 14 -10.61 -8.77 -19.67
C ILE A 14 -9.69 -7.68 -20.21
N THR A 15 -10.27 -6.76 -20.97
CA THR A 15 -9.54 -5.62 -21.56
C THR A 15 -9.71 -4.31 -20.79
N SER A 16 -10.61 -4.26 -19.80
CA SER A 16 -10.87 -3.06 -19.02
C SER A 16 -11.27 -3.35 -17.57
N GLY A 17 -11.15 -2.32 -16.72
CA GLY A 17 -11.54 -2.36 -15.32
C GLY A 17 -10.36 -2.55 -14.36
N PRO A 18 -10.57 -3.19 -13.21
CA PRO A 18 -9.54 -3.34 -12.19
C PRO A 18 -8.33 -4.13 -12.70
N LEU A 19 -7.11 -3.67 -12.37
CA LEU A 19 -5.89 -4.43 -12.68
C LEU A 19 -5.70 -5.59 -11.69
N PHE A 20 -5.90 -5.33 -10.40
CA PHE A 20 -5.83 -6.36 -9.36
C PHE A 20 -7.19 -7.00 -9.14
N ARG A 21 -7.25 -8.31 -9.36
CA ARG A 21 -8.46 -9.12 -9.38
C ARG A 21 -8.30 -10.32 -8.45
N PRO A 22 -9.39 -10.80 -7.83
CA PRO A 22 -9.33 -12.04 -7.08
C PRO A 22 -9.17 -13.22 -8.05
N ILE A 23 -8.43 -14.24 -7.62
CA ILE A 23 -8.21 -15.49 -8.35
C ILE A 23 -8.57 -16.61 -7.38
N ASP A 24 -9.45 -17.52 -7.78
CA ASP A 24 -9.79 -18.67 -6.94
C ASP A 24 -8.72 -19.78 -7.00
N ARG A 25 -8.94 -20.84 -6.22
CA ARG A 25 -8.05 -22.00 -6.17
C ARG A 25 -7.96 -22.81 -7.47
N HIS A 26 -8.86 -22.56 -8.43
CA HIS A 26 -8.91 -23.21 -9.73
C HIS A 26 -8.30 -22.34 -10.84
N GLY A 27 -7.82 -21.14 -10.50
CA GLY A 27 -7.23 -20.20 -11.45
C GLY A 27 -8.25 -19.30 -12.16
N ASN A 28 -9.53 -19.33 -11.76
CA ASN A 28 -10.53 -18.45 -12.36
C ASN A 28 -10.29 -17.00 -11.92
N ILE A 29 -10.26 -16.07 -12.88
CA ILE A 29 -10.04 -14.64 -12.63
C ILE A 29 -11.39 -13.94 -12.45
N GLY A 30 -11.52 -13.13 -11.41
CA GLY A 30 -12.74 -12.35 -11.16
C GLY A 30 -13.00 -11.30 -12.24
N ASP A 31 -14.07 -11.49 -13.00
CA ASP A 31 -14.54 -10.52 -13.99
C ASP A 31 -15.67 -9.62 -13.40
N ARG A 32 -16.36 -8.86 -14.26
CA ARG A 32 -17.45 -7.96 -13.82
C ARG A 32 -18.77 -8.68 -13.57
N THR A 33 -18.95 -9.88 -14.11
CA THR A 33 -20.23 -10.58 -14.23
C THR A 33 -20.31 -11.81 -13.32
N ARG A 34 -19.17 -12.42 -12.99
CA ARG A 34 -19.06 -13.62 -12.17
C ARG A 34 -18.64 -13.29 -10.74
N ALA A 35 -19.42 -13.80 -9.79
CA ALA A 35 -19.05 -13.87 -8.38
C ALA A 35 -18.00 -14.98 -8.09
N SER A 36 -17.51 -15.67 -9.12
CA SER A 36 -16.86 -16.98 -9.01
C SER A 36 -15.46 -16.96 -8.40
N ALA A 37 -14.73 -15.84 -8.47
CA ALA A 37 -13.32 -15.83 -8.08
C ALA A 37 -13.02 -15.25 -6.68
N GLY A 38 -14.04 -14.87 -5.89
CA GLY A 38 -13.87 -14.37 -4.52
C GLY A 38 -14.83 -13.24 -4.13
N ARG A 39 -14.65 -12.66 -2.94
CA ARG A 39 -15.57 -11.64 -2.35
C ARG A 39 -15.49 -10.25 -3.01
N GLY A 40 -14.72 -10.10 -4.09
CA GLY A 40 -14.52 -8.84 -4.78
C GLY A 40 -15.75 -8.40 -5.57
N ARG A 41 -16.22 -7.16 -5.41
CA ARG A 41 -17.30 -6.62 -6.26
C ARG A 41 -16.75 -6.19 -7.62
N ARG A 42 -17.44 -6.58 -8.70
CA ARG A 42 -17.09 -6.22 -10.10
C ARG A 42 -15.62 -6.55 -10.45
N GLY A 43 -15.12 -7.68 -9.95
CA GLY A 43 -13.75 -8.14 -10.18
C GLY A 43 -12.65 -7.39 -9.41
N ARG A 44 -12.97 -6.47 -8.49
CA ARG A 44 -11.98 -5.76 -7.67
C ARG A 44 -11.54 -6.60 -6.47
N LEU A 45 -10.24 -6.60 -6.14
CA LEU A 45 -9.82 -7.04 -4.80
C LEU A 45 -10.46 -6.20 -3.70
N THR A 46 -10.76 -6.83 -2.57
CA THR A 46 -11.24 -6.14 -1.37
C THR A 46 -10.07 -5.54 -0.59
N PRO A 47 -10.28 -4.47 0.20
CA PRO A 47 -9.24 -3.94 1.09
C PRO A 47 -8.69 -4.99 2.06
N GLN A 48 -9.54 -5.88 2.55
CA GLN A 48 -9.13 -6.99 3.41
C GLN A 48 -8.21 -7.97 2.67
N ALA A 49 -8.52 -8.32 1.42
CA ALA A 49 -7.67 -9.19 0.61
C ALA A 49 -6.29 -8.56 0.38
N ILE A 50 -6.23 -7.24 0.14
CA ILE A 50 -4.97 -6.51 0.01
C ILE A 50 -4.15 -6.59 1.30
N ASN A 51 -4.77 -6.38 2.47
CA ASN A 51 -4.08 -6.54 3.76
C ASN A 51 -3.55 -7.97 3.97
N LEU A 52 -4.32 -8.99 3.61
CA LEU A 52 -3.86 -10.38 3.71
C LEU A 52 -2.68 -10.67 2.77
N ILE A 53 -2.69 -10.11 1.56
CA ILE A 53 -1.57 -10.21 0.61
C ILE A 53 -0.31 -9.58 1.21
N VAL A 54 -0.42 -8.39 1.81
CA VAL A 54 0.72 -7.71 2.46
C VAL A 54 1.30 -8.56 3.59
N LYS A 55 0.46 -9.10 4.48
CA LYS A 55 0.93 -9.97 5.58
C LYS A 55 1.60 -11.24 5.08
N ARG A 56 1.04 -11.87 4.04
CA ARG A 56 1.65 -13.06 3.41
C ARG A 56 3.00 -12.72 2.77
N ALA A 57 3.12 -11.57 2.12
CA ALA A 57 4.38 -11.12 1.56
C ALA A 57 5.42 -10.85 2.66
N ALA A 58 5.02 -10.22 3.77
CA ALA A 58 5.91 -10.01 4.92
C ALA A 58 6.39 -11.33 5.52
N ALA A 59 5.49 -12.31 5.68
CA ALA A 59 5.84 -13.64 6.17
C ALA A 59 6.79 -14.37 5.21
N ALA A 60 6.52 -14.33 3.90
CA ALA A 60 7.39 -14.93 2.88
C ALA A 60 8.79 -14.28 2.82
N ALA A 61 8.89 -13.01 3.22
CA ALA A 61 10.16 -12.29 3.33
C ALA A 61 10.85 -12.48 4.69
N ASN A 62 10.33 -13.36 5.58
CA ASN A 62 10.85 -13.60 6.93
C ASN A 62 10.95 -12.33 7.79
N LEU A 63 10.01 -11.40 7.63
CA LEU A 63 9.96 -10.22 8.49
C LEU A 63 9.39 -10.58 9.87
N GLU A 64 10.01 -10.09 10.94
CA GLU A 64 9.50 -10.21 12.30
C GLU A 64 8.10 -9.59 12.42
N HIS A 65 7.21 -10.23 13.19
CA HIS A 65 5.84 -9.76 13.39
C HIS A 65 5.08 -9.49 12.07
N ALA A 66 5.21 -10.41 11.09
CA ALA A 66 4.61 -10.30 9.75
C ALA A 66 3.11 -9.96 9.75
N ASP A 67 2.39 -10.33 10.80
CA ASP A 67 0.97 -10.06 10.99
C ASP A 67 0.63 -8.58 11.30
N THR A 68 1.62 -7.79 11.73
CA THR A 68 1.47 -6.35 12.00
C THR A 68 1.56 -5.49 10.72
N TYR A 69 2.08 -6.04 9.63
CA TYR A 69 2.19 -5.33 8.36
C TYR A 69 0.80 -5.14 7.74
N THR A 70 0.47 -3.90 7.39
CA THR A 70 -0.81 -3.54 6.77
C THR A 70 -0.60 -2.64 5.55
N ALA A 71 -1.53 -2.68 4.61
CA ALA A 71 -1.49 -1.82 3.43
C ALA A 71 -1.53 -0.34 3.80
N HIS A 72 -2.28 0.03 4.84
CA HIS A 72 -2.30 1.39 5.34
C HIS A 72 -0.96 1.78 6.00
N GLY A 73 -0.38 0.88 6.79
CA GLY A 73 0.94 1.07 7.39
C GLY A 73 2.02 1.33 6.34
N LEU A 74 1.99 0.65 5.19
CA LEU A 74 2.92 0.92 4.08
C LEU A 74 2.76 2.34 3.51
N ARG A 75 1.52 2.86 3.41
CA ARG A 75 1.29 4.25 2.96
C ARG A 75 1.83 5.27 3.97
N ALA A 76 1.57 5.05 5.25
CA ALA A 76 2.07 5.90 6.33
C ALA A 76 3.61 5.86 6.41
N GLY A 77 4.18 4.66 6.43
CA GLY A 77 5.62 4.43 6.47
C GLY A 77 6.36 5.00 5.26
N GLY A 78 5.74 4.99 4.08
CA GLY A 78 6.27 5.67 2.89
C GLY A 78 6.39 7.19 3.08
N ALA A 79 5.38 7.84 3.67
CA ALA A 79 5.45 9.27 3.99
C ALA A 79 6.52 9.57 5.04
N THR A 80 6.58 8.78 6.12
CA THR A 80 7.62 8.91 7.16
C THR A 80 9.01 8.71 6.57
N SER A 81 9.19 7.73 5.68
CA SER A 81 10.49 7.47 5.04
C SER A 81 10.91 8.60 4.10
N ALA A 82 9.97 9.14 3.32
CA ALA A 82 10.24 10.30 2.47
C ALA A 82 10.63 11.54 3.30
N ALA A 83 9.96 11.76 4.44
CA ALA A 83 10.30 12.83 5.37
C ALA A 83 11.70 12.64 5.97
N LYS A 84 12.04 11.42 6.41
CA LYS A 84 13.39 11.08 6.88
C LYS A 84 14.47 11.32 5.81
N ALA A 85 14.13 11.16 4.53
CA ALA A 85 15.00 11.47 3.39
C ALA A 85 15.07 12.97 3.05
N GLY A 86 14.41 13.85 3.82
CA GLY A 86 14.43 15.30 3.61
C GLY A 86 13.47 15.81 2.53
N ALA A 87 12.54 14.97 2.04
CA ALA A 87 11.55 15.44 1.07
C ALA A 87 10.60 16.47 1.71
N PRO A 88 10.28 17.58 1.02
CA PRO A 88 9.43 18.62 1.60
C PRO A 88 7.99 18.11 1.80
N MET A 89 7.33 18.56 2.86
CA MET A 89 5.96 18.17 3.21
C MET A 89 4.98 18.36 2.05
N SER A 90 5.12 19.43 1.27
CA SER A 90 4.26 19.70 0.11
C SER A 90 4.39 18.61 -0.97
N ALA A 91 5.61 18.14 -1.25
CA ALA A 91 5.85 17.05 -2.20
C ALA A 91 5.28 15.72 -1.70
N ILE A 92 5.46 15.40 -0.42
CA ILE A 92 4.91 14.20 0.21
C ILE A 92 3.37 14.23 0.18
N THR A 93 2.78 15.37 0.57
CA THR A 93 1.33 15.59 0.58
C THR A 93 0.72 15.37 -0.79
N ARG A 94 1.30 16.01 -1.82
CA ARG A 94 0.89 15.86 -3.21
C ARG A 94 1.07 14.43 -3.71
N HIS A 95 2.21 13.79 -3.44
CA HIS A 95 2.50 12.44 -3.91
C HIS A 95 1.53 11.41 -3.35
N GLY A 96 1.30 11.43 -2.03
CA GLY A 96 0.37 10.51 -1.39
C GLY A 96 -1.09 10.97 -1.41
N ARG A 97 -1.42 12.06 -2.11
CA ARG A 97 -2.77 12.58 -2.30
C ARG A 97 -3.51 12.82 -0.99
N TRP A 98 -2.82 13.40 -0.01
CA TRP A 98 -3.49 13.98 1.15
C TRP A 98 -4.04 15.36 0.79
N ALA A 99 -5.10 15.78 1.48
CA ALA A 99 -5.57 17.15 1.37
C ALA A 99 -4.49 18.12 1.88
N ASP A 100 -4.45 19.33 1.30
CA ASP A 100 -3.54 20.37 1.78
C ASP A 100 -3.85 20.69 3.24
N GLY A 101 -2.79 20.78 4.06
CA GLY A 101 -2.93 20.96 5.51
C GLY A 101 -3.44 19.72 6.28
N SER A 102 -3.48 18.53 5.68
CA SER A 102 -3.99 17.33 6.36
C SER A 102 -3.21 17.02 7.65
N PRO A 103 -3.89 16.89 8.81
CA PRO A 103 -3.22 16.55 10.07
C PRO A 103 -2.64 15.13 10.07
N VAL A 104 -3.13 14.26 9.19
CA VAL A 104 -2.68 12.86 9.06
C VAL A 104 -1.23 12.81 8.56
N VAL A 105 -0.94 13.47 7.44
CA VAL A 105 0.42 13.48 6.87
C VAL A 105 1.37 14.27 7.77
N ALA A 106 0.90 15.36 8.39
CA ALA A 106 1.66 16.10 9.39
C ALA A 106 2.07 15.20 10.58
N GLY A 107 1.18 14.29 11.01
CA GLY A 107 1.49 13.30 12.03
C GLY A 107 2.65 12.36 11.65
N TYR A 108 2.62 11.82 10.42
CA TYR A 108 3.66 10.92 9.91
C TYR A 108 5.02 11.61 9.75
N ILE A 109 5.02 12.89 9.35
CA ILE A 109 6.23 13.71 9.19
C ILE A 109 6.81 14.08 10.56
N ARG A 110 6.00 14.58 11.50
CA ARG A 110 6.47 14.86 12.86
C ARG A 110 7.06 13.63 13.54
N GLN A 111 6.50 12.44 13.28
CA GLN A 111 7.07 11.21 13.80
C GLN A 111 8.44 10.92 13.18
N ALA A 112 8.68 11.22 11.90
CA ALA A 112 10.01 11.12 11.28
C ALA A 112 11.00 12.08 11.95
N ASP A 113 10.59 13.34 12.15
CA ASP A 113 11.44 14.38 12.73
C ASP A 113 11.84 14.05 14.17
N LYS A 114 10.92 13.50 14.99
CA LYS A 114 11.23 13.06 16.37
C LYS A 114 12.40 12.07 16.48
N TRP A 115 12.69 11.30 15.43
CA TRP A 115 13.83 10.36 15.44
C TRP A 115 15.15 11.04 15.07
N ASN A 116 15.10 12.14 14.31
CA ASN A 116 16.27 12.91 13.90
C ASN A 116 16.59 14.06 14.86
N ASP A 117 15.55 14.60 15.50
CA ASP A 117 15.56 15.86 16.23
C ASP A 117 15.24 15.60 17.70
N ASN A 118 16.27 15.20 18.46
CA ASN A 118 16.21 15.36 19.91
C ASN A 118 16.53 16.84 20.18
N PRO A 119 15.57 17.66 20.65
CA PRO A 119 15.81 19.08 20.91
C PRO A 119 16.84 19.32 22.01
N LEU A 120 17.27 18.28 22.74
CA LEU A 120 18.35 18.33 23.72
C LEU A 120 19.71 17.89 23.16
N ARG A 121 19.81 17.50 21.89
CA ARG A 121 21.08 17.10 21.27
C ARG A 121 21.90 18.34 20.92
N GLY A 122 22.91 18.65 21.73
CA GLY A 122 23.82 19.79 21.52
C GLY A 122 23.63 20.97 22.48
N ILE A 123 22.63 20.92 23.37
CA ILE A 123 22.61 21.78 24.56
C ILE A 123 23.37 21.07 25.67
N GLY A 124 24.68 21.32 25.71
CA GLY A 124 25.52 20.90 26.83
C GLY A 124 25.06 21.59 28.12
N LEU A 125 24.57 20.78 29.06
CA LEU A 125 24.64 21.05 30.49
C LEU A 125 25.75 20.17 31.06
#